data_AF-A0A425D7E9-F1
#
_entry.id   AF-A0A425D7E9-F1
#
_cell.length_a   1.000
_cell.length_b   1.000
_cell.length_c   1.000
_cell.angle_alpha   90.00
_cell.angle_beta   90.00
_cell.angle_gamma   90.00
#
_symmetry.space_group_name_H-M   'P 1'
#
loop_
_entity.id
_entity.type
_entity.pdbx_description
1 polymer ?
#
loop_
_entity_poly.entity_id
_entity_poly.type
_entity_poly.pdbx_seq_one_letter_code
_entity_poly.pdbx_strand_id
1 'polypeptide(L)'
;MSTEKIIPSLGEGVIDSLHDKSISSVKKLEMVQTYFAQVPPTPDQNDLYALSILLEEQLASRDMPSALVMVELMNTHKIPAGKRTVDLFSRMYARHLADNPTKISDGLAWYVDHRHALVPTIPVADMYVELVSRGHVSVAVSLWEVCMEDPRLTCFVPHLAAVDILVRELTRYEQLETVLALARSKYQDQLWDDAFFATSVMEGFSDRREHHEVLKVHEKLTARNIVVDSRRYQVLVRKAQVYMEHRTGTSTLAPW
;
A
#
# COMPACT_ATOMS: atom_id res chain seq x y z
N MET A 1 18.46 -47.72 17.63
CA MET A 1 19.22 -46.78 16.79
C MET A 1 18.28 -46.32 15.70
N SER A 2 17.69 -45.14 15.87
CA SER A 2 16.79 -44.56 14.88
C SER A 2 17.65 -44.07 13.71
N THR A 3 17.47 -44.68 12.54
CA THR A 3 18.05 -44.19 11.29
C THR A 3 17.42 -42.83 10.98
N GLU A 4 18.18 -41.76 11.20
CA GLU A 4 17.89 -40.45 10.62
C GLU A 4 17.78 -40.65 9.11
N LYS A 5 16.54 -40.58 8.59
CA LYS A 5 16.33 -40.38 7.16
C LYS A 5 16.93 -39.01 6.83
N ILE A 6 18.11 -39.02 6.22
CA ILE A 6 18.69 -37.86 5.56
C ILE A 6 17.73 -37.53 4.42
N ILE A 7 16.84 -36.57 4.65
CA ILE A 7 15.99 -36.01 3.63
C ILE A 7 16.92 -35.09 2.82
N PRO A 8 17.14 -35.35 1.52
CA PRO A 8 17.98 -34.47 0.72
C PRO A 8 17.37 -33.07 0.75
N SER A 9 18.22 -32.05 0.93
CA SER A 9 17.84 -30.65 0.71
C SER A 9 17.29 -30.48 -0.71
N LEU A 10 16.77 -29.31 -1.07
CA LEU A 10 16.54 -28.93 -2.48
C LEU A 10 17.90 -29.06 -3.17
N GLY A 11 18.20 -30.25 -3.66
CA GLY A 11 19.48 -30.56 -4.28
C GLY A 11 19.61 -29.72 -5.54
N GLU A 12 20.85 -29.52 -5.98
CA GLU A 12 21.19 -28.81 -7.22
C GLU A 12 20.23 -29.17 -8.37
N GLY A 13 19.83 -30.44 -8.50
CA GLY A 13 18.91 -30.91 -9.54
C GLY A 13 17.49 -30.33 -9.53
N VAL A 14 16.90 -29.97 -8.39
CA VAL A 14 15.58 -29.29 -8.39
C VAL A 14 15.75 -27.83 -8.74
N ILE A 15 16.77 -27.15 -8.20
CA ILE A 15 17.07 -25.75 -8.54
C ILE A 15 17.39 -25.62 -10.03
N ASP A 16 18.18 -26.52 -10.59
CA ASP A 16 18.47 -26.59 -12.02
C ASP A 16 17.21 -26.79 -12.86
N SER A 17 16.28 -27.63 -12.38
CA SER A 17 14.97 -27.82 -13.03
C SER A 17 14.09 -26.57 -12.95
N LEU A 18 14.19 -25.77 -11.88
CA LEU A 18 13.46 -24.49 -11.78
C LEU A 18 13.98 -23.45 -12.78
N HIS A 19 15.25 -23.54 -13.18
CA HIS A 19 15.83 -22.72 -14.23
C HIS A 19 15.52 -23.20 -15.65
N ASP A 20 15.05 -24.44 -15.81
CA ASP A 20 14.64 -24.97 -17.10
C ASP A 20 13.35 -24.30 -17.60
N LYS A 21 13.47 -23.53 -18.69
CA LYS A 21 12.35 -22.82 -19.32
C LYS A 21 11.40 -23.75 -20.08
N SER A 22 11.77 -25.01 -20.32
CA SER A 22 10.91 -26.00 -20.96
C SER A 22 9.85 -26.57 -20.00
N ILE A 23 10.06 -26.42 -18.69
CA ILE A 23 9.11 -26.85 -17.66
C ILE A 23 8.12 -25.71 -17.39
N SER A 24 6.82 -26.00 -17.44
CA SER A 24 5.78 -25.02 -17.14
C SER A 24 5.79 -24.60 -15.67
N SER A 25 5.39 -23.36 -15.38
CA SER A 25 5.34 -22.81 -14.02
C SER A 25 4.43 -23.63 -13.08
N VAL A 26 3.36 -24.23 -13.61
CA VAL A 26 2.47 -25.15 -12.87
C VAL A 26 3.21 -26.41 -12.45
N LYS A 27 3.96 -27.03 -13.38
CA LYS A 27 4.73 -28.25 -13.07
C LYS A 27 5.86 -27.97 -12.09
N LYS A 28 6.51 -26.80 -12.18
CA LYS A 28 7.51 -26.36 -11.20
C LYS A 28 6.90 -26.19 -9.80
N LEU A 29 5.69 -25.62 -9.71
CA LEU A 29 4.96 -25.49 -8.45
C LEU A 29 4.64 -26.86 -7.83
N GLU A 30 4.13 -27.81 -8.62
CA GLU A 30 3.84 -29.19 -8.17
C GLU A 30 5.10 -29.89 -7.65
N MET A 31 6.24 -29.73 -8.33
CA MET A 31 7.53 -30.28 -7.88
C MET A 31 7.94 -29.73 -6.52
N VAL A 32 7.81 -28.41 -6.33
CA VAL A 32 8.15 -27.76 -5.06
C VAL A 32 7.21 -28.15 -3.93
N GLN A 33 5.90 -28.21 -4.19
CA GLN A 33 4.93 -28.70 -3.21
C GLN A 33 5.22 -30.15 -2.80
N THR A 34 5.57 -31.00 -3.77
CA THR A 34 5.92 -32.41 -3.52
C THR A 34 7.18 -32.55 -2.67
N TYR A 35 8.19 -31.70 -2.91
CA TYR A 35 9.40 -31.64 -2.10
C TYR A 35 9.07 -31.26 -0.66
N PHE A 36 8.39 -30.13 -0.45
CA PHE A 36 8.09 -29.62 0.89
C PHE A 36 7.11 -30.50 1.67
N ALA A 37 6.28 -31.30 1.01
CA ALA A 37 5.47 -32.33 1.67
C ALA A 37 6.30 -33.45 2.34
N GLN A 38 7.55 -33.63 1.90
CA GLN A 38 8.44 -34.69 2.38
C GLN A 38 9.52 -34.17 3.34
N VAL A 39 9.74 -32.85 3.38
CA VAL A 39 10.84 -32.22 4.11
C VAL A 39 10.32 -31.52 5.36
N PRO A 40 10.92 -31.75 6.56
CA PRO A 40 10.55 -31.01 7.75
C PRO A 40 10.80 -29.50 7.55
N PRO A 41 10.06 -28.63 8.24
CA PRO A 41 10.21 -27.18 8.13
C PRO A 41 11.53 -26.73 8.78
N THR A 42 12.62 -26.87 8.04
CA THR A 42 13.95 -26.36 8.38
C THR A 42 14.39 -25.39 7.29
N PRO A 43 14.65 -24.12 7.62
CA PRO A 43 15.05 -23.13 6.62
C PRO A 43 16.47 -23.44 6.09
N ASP A 44 16.56 -23.77 4.80
CA ASP A 44 17.81 -23.80 4.02
C ASP A 44 17.88 -22.56 3.10
N GLN A 45 19.09 -22.04 2.87
CA GLN A 45 19.33 -20.91 1.98
C GLN A 45 18.98 -21.24 0.52
N ASN A 46 19.15 -22.50 0.12
CA ASN A 46 18.76 -23.02 -1.20
C ASN A 46 17.23 -22.99 -1.38
N ASP A 47 16.49 -23.34 -0.32
CA ASP A 47 15.03 -23.30 -0.30
C ASP A 47 14.51 -21.86 -0.49
N LEU A 48 15.16 -20.88 0.15
CA LEU A 48 14.83 -19.46 -0.02
C LEU A 48 15.00 -18.99 -1.46
N TYR A 49 16.11 -19.37 -2.10
CA TYR A 49 16.40 -18.97 -3.48
C TYR A 49 15.39 -19.58 -4.47
N ALA A 50 15.13 -20.88 -4.34
CA ALA A 50 14.18 -21.61 -5.18
C ALA A 50 12.76 -21.05 -5.07
N LEU A 51 12.27 -20.84 -3.84
CA LEU A 51 10.92 -20.30 -3.61
C LEU A 51 10.79 -18.85 -4.10
N SER A 52 11.83 -18.04 -3.93
CA SER A 52 11.83 -16.64 -4.41
C SER A 52 11.76 -16.58 -5.93
N ILE A 53 12.54 -17.40 -6.67
CA ILE A 53 12.48 -17.46 -8.13
C ILE A 53 11.08 -17.82 -8.60
N LEU A 54 10.50 -18.88 -8.03
CA LEU A 54 9.18 -19.34 -8.44
C LEU A 54 8.09 -18.32 -8.13
N LEU A 55 8.13 -17.72 -6.94
CA LEU A 55 7.19 -16.67 -6.58
C LEU A 55 7.30 -15.50 -7.56
N GLU A 56 8.51 -15.07 -7.90
CA GLU A 56 8.72 -14.02 -8.92
C GLU A 56 8.20 -14.43 -10.30
N GLU A 57 8.35 -15.71 -10.70
CA GLU A 57 7.80 -16.25 -11.95
C GLU A 57 6.27 -16.20 -11.96
N GLN A 58 5.60 -16.59 -10.87
CA GLN A 58 4.13 -16.50 -10.76
C GLN A 58 3.64 -15.05 -10.73
N LEU A 59 4.37 -14.16 -10.05
CA LEU A 59 4.04 -12.74 -10.03
C LEU A 59 4.21 -12.10 -11.42
N ALA A 60 5.23 -12.51 -12.17
CA ALA A 60 5.45 -12.06 -13.54
C ALA A 60 4.37 -12.58 -14.51
N SER A 61 3.89 -13.81 -14.33
CA SER A 61 2.77 -14.38 -15.10
C SER A 61 1.40 -13.85 -14.67
N ARG A 62 1.34 -13.07 -13.58
CA ARG A 62 0.11 -12.57 -12.93
C ARG A 62 -0.79 -13.67 -12.38
N ASP A 63 -0.24 -14.84 -12.08
CA ASP A 63 -0.95 -15.94 -11.44
C ASP A 63 -0.98 -15.73 -9.92
N MET A 64 -1.87 -14.85 -9.47
CA MET A 64 -2.04 -14.55 -8.06
C MET A 64 -2.45 -15.77 -7.22
N PRO A 65 -3.39 -16.64 -7.67
CA PRO A 65 -3.70 -17.88 -6.94
C PRO A 65 -2.47 -18.74 -6.64
N SER A 66 -1.61 -18.98 -7.64
CA SER A 66 -0.37 -19.73 -7.44
C SER A 66 0.63 -18.98 -6.54
N ALA A 67 0.71 -17.65 -6.65
CA ALA A 67 1.57 -16.84 -5.79
C ALA A 67 1.15 -16.88 -4.32
N LEU A 68 -0.16 -16.91 -4.02
CA LEU A 68 -0.68 -17.06 -2.65
C LEU A 68 -0.28 -18.40 -2.04
N VAL A 69 -0.44 -19.49 -2.81
CA VAL A 69 -0.02 -20.84 -2.40
C VAL A 69 1.48 -20.90 -2.11
N MET A 70 2.31 -20.20 -2.90
CA MET A 70 3.75 -20.10 -2.66
C MET A 70 4.06 -19.39 -1.35
N VAL A 71 3.37 -18.29 -1.03
CA VAL A 71 3.55 -17.57 0.23
C VAL A 71 3.09 -18.40 1.44
N GLU A 72 1.99 -19.15 1.31
CA GLU A 72 1.54 -20.11 2.32
C GLU A 72 2.61 -21.17 2.63
N LEU A 73 3.23 -21.70 1.58
CA LEU A 73 4.31 -22.68 1.69
C LEU A 73 5.54 -22.06 2.38
N MET A 74 5.97 -20.88 1.93
CA MET A 74 7.04 -20.12 2.55
C MET A 74 6.77 -19.85 4.04
N ASN A 75 5.53 -19.51 4.40
CA ASN A 75 5.15 -19.21 5.78
C ASN A 75 5.19 -20.45 6.66
N THR A 76 4.63 -21.56 6.15
CA THR A 76 4.61 -22.87 6.84
C THR A 76 6.02 -23.38 7.14
N HIS A 77 6.94 -23.21 6.18
CA HIS A 77 8.32 -23.66 6.29
C HIS A 77 9.26 -22.60 6.90
N LYS A 78 8.73 -21.45 7.33
CA LYS A 78 9.49 -20.35 7.93
C LYS A 78 10.62 -19.83 7.02
N ILE A 79 10.33 -19.71 5.73
CA ILE A 79 11.26 -19.18 4.73
C ILE A 79 10.81 -17.77 4.35
N PRO A 80 11.57 -16.72 4.70
CA PRO A 80 11.21 -15.36 4.33
C PRO A 80 11.51 -15.09 2.85
N ALA A 81 10.64 -14.34 2.19
CA ALA A 81 10.86 -13.83 0.85
C ALA A 81 11.86 -12.67 0.87
N GLY A 82 12.66 -12.58 -0.20
CA GLY A 82 13.56 -11.45 -0.39
C GLY A 82 12.77 -10.14 -0.54
N LYS A 83 13.36 -9.01 -0.10
CA LYS A 83 12.73 -7.69 -0.18
C LYS A 83 12.14 -7.37 -1.56
N ARG A 84 12.91 -7.60 -2.63
CA ARG A 84 12.47 -7.37 -4.01
C ARG A 84 11.21 -8.17 -4.37
N THR A 85 11.16 -9.43 -3.94
CA THR A 85 10.02 -10.32 -4.17
C THR A 85 8.79 -9.85 -3.40
N VAL A 86 8.98 -9.39 -2.15
CA VAL A 86 7.91 -8.76 -1.35
C VAL A 86 7.39 -7.50 -2.04
N ASP A 87 8.26 -6.57 -2.47
CA ASP A 87 7.85 -5.33 -3.14
C ASP A 87 7.05 -5.62 -4.44
N LEU A 88 7.39 -6.70 -5.15
CA LEU A 88 6.61 -7.17 -6.31
C LEU A 88 5.27 -7.79 -5.88
N PHE A 89 5.30 -8.65 -4.86
CA PHE A 89 4.12 -9.31 -4.32
C PHE A 89 3.10 -8.26 -3.83
N SER A 90 3.51 -7.27 -3.04
CA SER A 90 2.63 -6.25 -2.48
C SER A 90 1.89 -5.45 -3.55
N ARG A 91 2.55 -5.12 -4.67
CA ARG A 91 1.92 -4.46 -5.82
C ARG A 91 0.92 -5.38 -6.52
N MET A 92 1.29 -6.63 -6.76
CA MET A 92 0.38 -7.61 -7.36
C MET A 92 -0.81 -7.93 -6.46
N TYR A 93 -0.58 -7.99 -5.16
CA TYR A 93 -1.60 -8.22 -4.14
C TYR A 93 -2.57 -7.05 -4.06
N ALA A 94 -2.08 -5.81 -4.13
CA ALA A 94 -2.94 -4.63 -4.22
C ALA A 94 -3.91 -4.71 -5.42
N ARG A 95 -3.42 -5.16 -6.59
CA ARG A 95 -4.28 -5.39 -7.76
C ARG A 95 -5.31 -6.49 -7.51
N HIS A 96 -4.89 -7.58 -6.88
CA HIS A 96 -5.81 -8.66 -6.50
C HIS A 96 -6.92 -8.18 -5.57
N LEU A 97 -6.61 -7.32 -4.60
CA LEU A 97 -7.61 -6.69 -3.73
C LEU A 97 -8.53 -5.74 -4.51
N ALA A 98 -8.01 -5.05 -5.53
CA ALA A 98 -8.82 -4.21 -6.40
C ALA A 98 -9.81 -5.00 -7.28
N ASP A 99 -9.45 -6.23 -7.66
CA ASP A 99 -10.33 -7.13 -8.41
C ASP A 99 -11.48 -7.67 -7.54
N ASN A 100 -11.32 -7.69 -6.21
CA ASN A 100 -12.36 -8.10 -5.25
C ASN A 100 -12.42 -7.17 -4.01
N PRO A 101 -12.93 -5.93 -4.15
CA PRO A 101 -12.90 -4.94 -3.07
C PRO A 101 -13.68 -5.37 -1.81
N THR A 102 -14.68 -6.25 -1.95
CA THR A 102 -15.46 -6.77 -0.81
C THR A 102 -14.65 -7.66 0.11
N LYS A 103 -13.49 -8.15 -0.34
CA LYS A 103 -12.59 -9.04 0.42
C LYS A 103 -11.34 -8.36 0.97
N ILE A 104 -11.27 -7.02 0.94
CA ILE A 104 -10.10 -6.29 1.44
C ILE A 104 -9.76 -6.69 2.88
N SER A 105 -10.75 -6.74 3.77
CA SER A 105 -10.56 -7.14 5.17
C SER A 105 -9.95 -8.54 5.30
N ASP A 106 -10.55 -9.53 4.62
CA ASP A 106 -10.05 -10.91 4.65
C ASP A 106 -8.64 -11.00 4.05
N GLY A 107 -8.38 -10.25 2.98
CA GLY A 107 -7.08 -10.19 2.34
C GLY A 107 -5.99 -9.58 3.23
N LEU A 108 -6.30 -8.52 3.98
CA LEU A 108 -5.34 -7.94 4.92
C LEU A 108 -5.10 -8.86 6.12
N ALA A 109 -6.14 -9.53 6.63
CA ALA A 109 -5.98 -10.56 7.66
C ALA A 109 -5.08 -11.70 7.18
N TRP A 110 -5.31 -12.21 5.97
CA TRP A 110 -4.44 -13.21 5.35
C TRP A 110 -2.98 -12.72 5.26
N TYR A 111 -2.75 -11.46 4.85
CA TYR A 111 -1.39 -10.91 4.78
C TYR A 111 -0.69 -10.95 6.16
N VAL A 112 -1.40 -10.56 7.22
CA VAL A 112 -0.88 -10.56 8.60
C VAL A 112 -0.55 -11.97 9.08
N ASP A 113 -1.37 -12.96 8.73
CA ASP A 113 -1.13 -14.37 9.07
C ASP A 113 0.09 -14.97 8.33
N HIS A 114 0.47 -14.36 7.21
CA HIS A 114 1.60 -14.77 6.37
C HIS A 114 2.84 -13.87 6.49
N ARG A 115 2.87 -13.00 7.50
CA ARG A 115 3.94 -12.00 7.70
C ARG A 115 5.35 -12.59 7.92
N HIS A 116 5.46 -13.87 8.27
CA HIS A 116 6.77 -14.53 8.38
C HIS A 116 7.39 -14.76 6.99
N ALA A 117 6.59 -15.18 6.01
CA ALA A 117 7.05 -15.29 4.63
C ALA A 117 7.26 -13.92 3.99
N LEU A 118 6.46 -12.94 4.39
CA LEU A 118 6.49 -11.59 3.83
C LEU A 118 7.32 -10.67 4.73
N VAL A 119 6.74 -9.51 5.06
CA VAL A 119 7.30 -8.53 5.99
C VAL A 119 6.35 -8.36 7.17
N PRO A 120 6.87 -8.03 8.37
CA PRO A 120 6.05 -7.87 9.58
C PRO A 120 4.97 -6.79 9.46
N THR A 121 5.24 -5.73 8.71
CA THR A 121 4.35 -4.58 8.51
C THR A 121 3.67 -4.66 7.16
N ILE A 122 2.38 -4.31 7.09
CA ILE A 122 1.68 -4.25 5.80
C ILE A 122 2.27 -3.08 4.99
N PRO A 123 2.78 -3.30 3.76
CA PRO A 123 3.41 -2.27 2.94
C PRO A 123 2.35 -1.42 2.23
N VAL A 124 1.50 -0.74 3.02
CA VAL A 124 0.39 0.07 2.52
C VAL A 124 0.85 1.18 1.56
N ALA A 125 2.09 1.65 1.70
CA ALA A 125 2.68 2.64 0.81
C ALA A 125 2.70 2.17 -0.65
N ASP A 126 3.28 0.99 -0.90
CA ASP A 126 3.38 0.41 -2.24
C ASP A 126 2.00 0.04 -2.78
N MET A 127 1.09 -0.39 -1.90
CA MET A 127 -0.30 -0.69 -2.26
C MET A 127 -1.05 0.57 -2.70
N TYR A 128 -0.92 1.70 -1.98
CA TYR A 128 -1.55 2.96 -2.38
C TYR A 128 -1.01 3.49 -3.69
N VAL A 129 0.32 3.49 -3.87
CA VAL A 129 0.95 3.88 -5.14
C VAL A 129 0.37 3.07 -6.29
N GLU A 130 0.29 1.75 -6.13
CA GLU A 130 -0.21 0.85 -7.18
C GLU A 130 -1.71 1.06 -7.46
N LEU A 131 -2.55 1.17 -6.42
CA LEU A 131 -3.99 1.36 -6.57
C LEU A 131 -4.33 2.71 -7.19
N VAL A 132 -3.76 3.79 -6.67
CA VAL A 132 -4.08 5.15 -7.13
C VAL A 132 -3.55 5.40 -8.53
N SER A 133 -2.32 4.96 -8.84
CA SER A 133 -1.74 5.13 -10.20
C SER A 133 -2.53 4.42 -11.30
N ARG A 134 -3.33 3.41 -10.93
CA ARG A 134 -4.22 2.67 -11.83
C ARG A 134 -5.67 3.14 -11.82
N GLY A 135 -6.00 4.18 -11.05
CA GLY A 135 -7.36 4.70 -10.93
C GLY A 135 -8.27 3.90 -10.00
N HIS A 136 -7.75 2.94 -9.22
CA HIS A 136 -8.49 2.21 -8.18
C HIS A 136 -8.57 3.01 -6.88
N VAL A 137 -8.98 4.28 -6.99
CA VAL A 137 -8.96 5.26 -5.89
C VAL A 137 -9.90 4.87 -4.75
N SER A 138 -11.11 4.41 -5.07
CA SER A 138 -12.07 3.94 -4.07
C SER A 138 -11.53 2.76 -3.26
N VAL A 139 -10.84 1.83 -3.92
CA VAL A 139 -10.21 0.66 -3.26
C VAL A 139 -9.08 1.12 -2.35
N ALA A 140 -8.27 2.09 -2.76
CA ALA A 140 -7.20 2.65 -1.92
C ALA A 140 -7.76 3.29 -0.64
N VAL A 141 -8.87 4.03 -0.75
CA VAL A 141 -9.58 4.59 0.40
C VAL A 141 -10.14 3.48 1.28
N SER A 142 -10.84 2.50 0.72
CA SER A 142 -11.39 1.38 1.52
C SER A 142 -10.29 0.56 2.22
N LEU A 143 -9.13 0.38 1.59
CA LEU A 143 -7.97 -0.26 2.21
C LEU A 143 -7.50 0.53 3.44
N TRP A 144 -7.38 1.85 3.30
CA TRP A 144 -7.05 2.71 4.43
C TRP A 144 -8.10 2.63 5.54
N GLU A 145 -9.39 2.73 5.21
CA GLU A 145 -10.49 2.65 6.18
C GLU A 145 -10.45 1.34 6.97
N VAL A 146 -10.26 0.20 6.30
CA VAL A 146 -10.14 -1.12 6.95
C VAL A 146 -8.93 -1.17 7.89
N CYS A 147 -7.78 -0.62 7.48
CA CYS A 147 -6.61 -0.52 8.35
C CYS A 147 -6.86 0.38 9.59
N MET A 148 -7.73 1.39 9.48
CA MET A 148 -8.08 2.27 10.61
C MET A 148 -9.11 1.62 11.54
N GLU A 149 -10.00 0.78 11.02
CA GLU A 149 -11.12 0.21 11.77
C GLU A 149 -10.81 -1.10 12.48
N ASP A 150 -10.01 -1.98 11.87
CA ASP A 150 -9.70 -3.28 12.46
C ASP A 150 -8.54 -3.17 13.47
N PRO A 151 -8.79 -3.35 14.79
CA PRO A 151 -7.75 -3.24 15.82
C PRO A 151 -6.62 -4.26 15.67
N ARG A 152 -6.84 -5.34 14.91
CA ARG A 152 -5.80 -6.32 14.60
C ARG A 152 -4.80 -5.78 13.58
N LEU A 153 -5.20 -4.83 12.74
CA LEU A 153 -4.39 -4.26 11.67
C LEU A 153 -3.68 -2.97 12.09
N THR A 154 -4.23 -2.24 13.05
CA THR A 154 -3.69 -0.96 13.53
C THR A 154 -2.27 -1.07 14.08
N CYS A 155 -1.90 -2.19 14.69
CA CYS A 155 -0.53 -2.42 15.17
C CYS A 155 0.48 -2.69 14.05
N PHE A 156 0.02 -2.99 12.83
CA PHE A 156 0.85 -3.28 11.66
C PHE A 156 0.92 -2.13 10.65
N VAL A 157 0.10 -1.10 10.84
CA VAL A 157 0.01 0.08 9.97
C VAL A 157 0.08 1.35 10.82
N PRO A 158 1.20 2.10 10.80
CA PRO A 158 1.29 3.37 11.52
C PRO A 158 0.26 4.38 10.98
N HIS A 159 -0.72 4.75 11.81
CA HIS A 159 -1.91 5.53 11.42
C HIS A 159 -1.61 6.80 10.61
N LEU A 160 -0.75 7.68 11.15
CA LEU A 160 -0.46 8.98 10.51
C LEU A 160 0.34 8.81 9.22
N ALA A 161 1.34 7.92 9.21
CA ALA A 161 2.15 7.69 8.02
C ALA A 161 1.31 7.11 6.86
N ALA A 162 0.32 6.28 7.15
CA ALA A 162 -0.56 5.71 6.14
C ALA A 162 -1.46 6.76 5.47
N VAL A 163 -2.00 7.73 6.24
CA VAL A 163 -2.80 8.84 5.70
C VAL A 163 -1.95 9.72 4.80
N ASP A 164 -0.78 10.18 5.27
CA ASP A 164 0.10 11.06 4.50
C ASP A 164 0.44 10.47 3.13
N ILE A 165 0.71 9.17 3.10
CA ILE A 165 1.06 8.46 1.85
C ILE A 165 -0.16 8.37 0.94
N LEU A 166 -1.34 7.98 1.46
CA LEU A 166 -2.57 7.93 0.65
C LEU A 166 -2.86 9.31 0.05
N VAL A 167 -2.88 10.35 0.87
CA VAL A 167 -3.17 11.73 0.44
C VAL A 167 -2.14 12.20 -0.58
N ARG A 168 -0.86 11.88 -0.38
CA ARG A 168 0.21 12.25 -1.31
C ARG A 168 -0.01 11.63 -2.68
N GLU A 169 -0.37 10.35 -2.74
CA GLU A 169 -0.64 9.69 -4.01
C GLU A 169 -1.95 10.23 -4.64
N LEU A 170 -3.01 10.47 -3.86
CA LEU A 170 -4.23 11.10 -4.38
C LEU A 170 -3.94 12.47 -5.00
N THR A 171 -3.19 13.33 -4.32
CA THR A 171 -2.78 14.64 -4.84
C THR A 171 -1.89 14.50 -6.08
N ARG A 172 -0.92 13.58 -6.06
CA ARG A 172 -0.01 13.32 -7.19
C ARG A 172 -0.74 12.92 -8.47
N TYR A 173 -1.81 12.14 -8.35
CA TYR A 173 -2.64 11.69 -9.48
C TYR A 173 -3.90 12.56 -9.67
N GLU A 174 -3.91 13.78 -9.13
CA GLU A 174 -4.97 14.78 -9.30
C GLU A 174 -6.38 14.30 -8.84
N GLN A 175 -6.43 13.38 -7.88
CA GLN A 175 -7.66 12.84 -7.29
C GLN A 175 -8.18 13.73 -6.15
N LEU A 176 -8.17 15.05 -6.35
CA LEU A 176 -8.51 16.05 -5.31
C LEU A 176 -9.97 15.96 -4.86
N GLU A 177 -10.86 15.47 -5.72
CA GLU A 177 -12.26 15.18 -5.37
C GLU A 177 -12.36 14.18 -4.22
N THR A 178 -11.51 13.14 -4.24
CA THR A 178 -11.44 12.13 -3.17
C THR A 178 -10.86 12.72 -1.89
N VAL A 179 -9.86 13.59 -1.98
CA VAL A 179 -9.32 14.31 -0.82
C VAL A 179 -10.42 15.16 -0.15
N LEU A 180 -11.23 15.85 -0.95
CA LEU A 180 -12.36 16.64 -0.44
C LEU A 180 -13.47 15.76 0.16
N ALA A 181 -13.71 14.56 -0.39
CA ALA A 181 -14.62 13.59 0.20
C ALA A 181 -14.12 13.08 1.56
N LEU A 182 -12.82 12.79 1.69
CA LEU A 182 -12.19 12.39 2.95
C LEU A 182 -12.36 13.46 4.04
N ALA A 183 -12.27 14.75 3.67
CA ALA A 183 -12.47 15.87 4.59
C ALA A 183 -13.88 15.96 5.18
N ARG A 184 -14.85 15.25 4.59
CA ARG A 184 -16.26 15.15 5.03
C ARG A 184 -16.60 13.76 5.56
N SER A 185 -15.62 12.85 5.62
CA SER A 185 -15.81 11.49 6.09
C SER A 185 -15.98 11.43 7.61
N LYS A 186 -16.36 10.26 8.13
CA LYS A 186 -16.39 9.99 9.58
C LYS A 186 -15.03 10.10 10.26
N TYR A 187 -13.93 10.12 9.49
CA TYR A 187 -12.56 10.25 10.01
C TYR A 187 -12.05 11.69 9.99
N GLN A 188 -12.87 12.66 9.56
CA GLN A 188 -12.44 14.04 9.37
C GLN A 188 -11.68 14.61 10.59
N ASP A 189 -12.12 14.31 11.81
CA ASP A 189 -11.53 14.89 13.02
C ASP A 189 -10.05 14.48 13.20
N GLN A 190 -9.72 13.25 12.84
CA GLN A 190 -8.34 12.72 12.86
C GLN A 190 -7.50 13.31 11.73
N LEU A 191 -8.10 13.45 10.54
CA LEU A 191 -7.40 13.96 9.36
C LEU A 191 -7.02 15.44 9.47
N TRP A 192 -7.85 16.24 10.15
CA TRP A 192 -7.63 17.67 10.30
C TRP A 192 -6.45 18.07 11.19
N ASP A 193 -5.85 17.11 11.90
CA ASP A 193 -4.63 17.34 12.67
C ASP A 193 -3.36 17.23 11.82
N ASP A 194 -3.48 16.76 10.57
CA ASP A 194 -2.39 16.74 9.59
C ASP A 194 -2.42 17.99 8.68
N ALA A 195 -1.32 18.75 8.74
CA ALA A 195 -1.09 19.93 7.91
C ALA A 195 -1.00 19.59 6.40
N PHE A 196 -0.47 18.43 6.04
CA PHE A 196 -0.36 18.01 4.66
C PHE A 196 -1.73 17.69 4.05
N PHE A 197 -2.57 16.94 4.77
CA PHE A 197 -3.96 16.73 4.43
C PHE A 197 -4.72 18.05 4.25
N ALA A 198 -4.63 18.95 5.23
CA ALA A 198 -5.32 20.23 5.15
C ALA A 198 -4.86 21.08 3.96
N THR A 199 -3.56 21.07 3.65
CA THR A 199 -3.02 21.75 2.45
C THR A 199 -3.58 21.14 1.16
N SER A 200 -3.68 19.81 1.09
CA SER A 200 -4.26 19.11 -0.07
C SER A 200 -5.76 19.41 -0.25
N VAL A 201 -6.51 19.56 0.86
CA VAL A 201 -7.91 20.03 0.82
C VAL A 201 -8.00 21.46 0.27
N MET A 202 -7.09 22.35 0.65
CA MET A 202 -7.03 23.72 0.11
C MET A 202 -6.71 23.73 -1.40
N GLU A 203 -5.91 22.79 -1.90
CA GLU A 203 -5.69 22.62 -3.34
C GLU A 203 -6.98 22.26 -4.05
N GLY A 204 -7.73 21.27 -3.55
CA GLY A 204 -9.03 20.89 -4.10
C GLY A 204 -10.01 22.06 -4.17
N PHE A 205 -10.14 22.84 -3.09
CA PHE A 205 -10.99 24.03 -3.10
C PHE A 205 -10.49 25.12 -4.05
N SER A 206 -9.18 25.36 -4.11
CA SER A 206 -8.58 26.33 -5.04
C SER A 206 -8.84 25.95 -6.50
N ASP A 207 -8.76 24.67 -6.86
CA ASP A 207 -8.98 24.18 -8.22
C ASP A 207 -10.44 24.35 -8.66
N ARG A 208 -11.38 24.22 -7.72
CA ARG A 208 -12.80 24.56 -7.93
C ARG A 208 -13.12 26.06 -7.86
N ARG A 209 -12.10 26.92 -7.65
CA ARG A 209 -12.24 28.38 -7.43
C ARG A 209 -13.07 28.73 -6.19
N GLU A 210 -13.16 27.82 -5.23
CA GLU A 210 -13.84 27.99 -3.95
C GLU A 210 -12.90 28.68 -2.93
N HIS A 211 -12.38 29.86 -3.28
CA HIS A 211 -11.36 30.56 -2.50
C HIS A 211 -11.78 30.92 -1.07
N HIS A 212 -13.08 31.09 -0.82
CA HIS A 212 -13.60 31.29 0.53
C HIS A 212 -13.43 30.05 1.42
N GLU A 213 -13.56 28.84 0.86
CA GLU A 213 -13.33 27.59 1.60
C GLU A 213 -11.84 27.41 1.92
N VAL A 214 -10.94 27.83 1.01
CA VAL A 214 -9.49 27.86 1.29
C VAL A 214 -9.19 28.72 2.53
N LEU A 215 -9.80 29.89 2.66
CA LEU A 215 -9.62 30.75 3.83
C LEU A 215 -10.24 30.16 5.11
N LYS A 216 -11.40 29.51 5.02
CA LYS A 216 -11.98 28.79 6.17
C LYS A 216 -11.06 27.68 6.69
N VAL A 217 -10.39 26.95 5.78
CA VAL A 217 -9.41 25.93 6.18
C VAL A 217 -8.21 26.58 6.86
N HIS A 218 -7.69 27.68 6.32
CA HIS A 218 -6.62 28.46 6.95
C HIS A 218 -6.97 28.93 8.38
N GLU A 219 -8.18 29.48 8.56
CA GLU A 219 -8.69 29.89 9.87
C GLU A 219 -8.80 28.71 10.83
N LYS A 220 -9.27 27.55 10.35
CA LYS A 220 -9.38 26.32 11.13
C LYS A 220 -8.01 25.84 11.64
N LEU A 221 -6.98 25.84 10.79
CA LEU A 221 -5.62 25.46 11.18
C LEU A 221 -5.04 26.43 12.21
N THR A 222 -5.26 27.73 12.00
CA THR A 222 -4.84 28.79 12.92
C THR A 222 -5.51 28.64 14.28
N ALA A 223 -6.82 28.40 14.32
CA ALA A 223 -7.58 28.18 15.56
C ALA A 223 -7.11 26.93 16.33
N ARG A 224 -6.57 25.93 15.64
CA ARG A 224 -5.96 24.73 16.24
C ARG A 224 -4.48 24.89 16.59
N ASN A 225 -3.88 26.05 16.34
CA ASN A 225 -2.43 26.29 16.49
C ASN A 225 -1.55 25.32 15.67
N ILE A 226 -2.05 24.85 14.52
CA ILE A 226 -1.28 23.99 13.61
C ILE A 226 -0.38 24.87 12.76
N VAL A 227 0.94 24.73 12.96
CA VAL A 227 1.95 25.47 12.19
C VAL A 227 2.17 24.78 10.84
N VAL A 228 1.95 25.51 9.75
CA VAL A 228 2.16 25.02 8.39
C VAL A 228 3.29 25.78 7.71
N ASP A 229 4.49 25.20 7.74
CA ASP A 229 5.67 25.75 7.04
C ASP A 229 5.82 25.13 5.65
N SER A 230 4.86 25.44 4.77
CA SER A 230 4.87 25.00 3.38
C SER A 230 4.69 26.18 2.44
N ARG A 231 5.61 26.33 1.48
CA ARG A 231 5.50 27.33 0.41
C ARG A 231 4.18 27.16 -0.36
N ARG A 232 3.73 25.92 -0.55
CA ARG A 232 2.50 25.63 -1.29
C ARG A 232 1.27 26.16 -0.55
N TYR A 233 1.22 25.94 0.76
CA TYR A 233 0.19 26.50 1.64
C TYR A 233 0.15 28.03 1.56
N GLN A 234 1.29 28.71 1.70
CA GLN A 234 1.37 30.17 1.62
C GLN A 234 0.84 30.72 0.28
N VAL A 235 1.15 30.03 -0.83
CA VAL A 235 0.65 30.39 -2.16
C VAL A 235 -0.88 30.25 -2.24
N LEU A 236 -1.44 29.16 -1.71
CA LEU A 236 -2.90 28.92 -1.71
C LEU A 236 -3.64 29.98 -0.90
N VAL A 237 -3.16 30.30 0.31
CA VAL A 237 -3.75 31.35 1.17
C VAL A 237 -3.70 32.70 0.47
N ARG A 238 -2.53 33.10 -0.04
CA ARG A 238 -2.38 34.40 -0.71
C ARG A 238 -3.26 34.52 -1.94
N LYS A 239 -3.31 33.47 -2.78
CA LYS A 239 -4.19 33.43 -3.96
C LYS A 239 -5.66 33.61 -3.56
N ALA A 240 -6.09 32.95 -2.50
CA ALA A 240 -7.46 33.08 -1.99
C ALA A 240 -7.75 34.47 -1.43
N GLN A 241 -6.83 35.06 -0.67
CA GLN A 241 -6.96 36.44 -0.14
C GLN A 241 -7.10 37.47 -1.26
N VAL A 242 -6.19 37.45 -2.24
CA VAL A 242 -6.22 38.37 -3.40
C VAL A 242 -7.53 38.22 -4.18
N TYR A 243 -7.99 36.99 -4.43
CA TYR A 243 -9.25 36.76 -5.11
C TYR A 243 -10.45 37.33 -4.34
N MET A 244 -10.50 37.10 -3.02
CA MET A 244 -11.58 37.60 -2.18
C MET A 244 -11.59 39.12 -2.13
N GLU A 245 -10.43 39.76 -1.98
CA GLU A 245 -10.28 41.22 -2.01
C GLU A 245 -10.74 41.86 -3.33
N HIS A 246 -10.39 41.25 -4.47
CA HIS A 246 -10.88 41.70 -5.78
C HIS A 246 -12.40 41.58 -5.87
N ARG A 247 -12.98 40.49 -5.35
CA ARG A 247 -14.42 40.26 -5.39
C ARG A 247 -15.19 41.22 -4.47
N THR A 248 -14.62 41.60 -3.33
CA THR A 248 -15.25 42.52 -2.35
C THR A 248 -14.97 43.99 -2.64
N GLY A 249 -14.14 44.30 -3.64
CA GLY A 249 -13.80 45.68 -3.99
C GLY A 249 -12.86 46.37 -2.98
N THR A 250 -12.16 45.59 -2.16
CA THR A 250 -11.28 46.08 -1.08
C THR A 250 -9.79 45.88 -1.39
N SER A 251 -9.43 45.61 -2.65
CA SER A 251 -8.09 45.20 -3.04
C SER A 251 -7.03 46.27 -2.78
N THR A 252 -6.01 45.90 -2.00
CA THR A 252 -4.81 46.71 -1.71
C THR A 252 -3.52 46.04 -2.20
N LEU A 253 -3.60 44.80 -2.70
CA LEU A 253 -2.47 44.02 -3.18
C LEU A 253 -2.33 44.10 -4.70
N ALA A 254 -1.12 44.38 -5.19
CA ALA A 254 -0.83 44.47 -6.62
C ALA A 254 -1.03 43.11 -7.32
N PRO A 255 -1.70 43.08 -8.50
CA PRO A 255 -1.78 41.88 -9.33
C PRO A 255 -0.43 41.58 -9.97
N TRP A 256 -0.15 40.29 -10.19
CA TRP A 256 1.01 39.81 -10.94
C TRP A 256 0.58 39.37 -12.33
#